data_AF-A0A2A5HDX1-F1
#
_entry.id   AF-A0A2A5HDX1-F1
#
_cell.length_a   1.000
_cell.length_b   1.000
_cell.length_c   1.000
_cell.angle_alpha   90.00
_cell.angle_beta   90.00
_cell.angle_gamma   90.00
#
_symmetry.space_group_name_H-M   'P 1'
#
loop_
_entity.id
_entity.type
_entity.pdbx_description
1 polymer ?
#
loop_
_entity_poly.entity_id
_entity_poly.type
_entity_poly.pdbx_seq_one_letter_code
_entity_poly.pdbx_strand_id
1 'polypeptide(L)' 'MNDANKAFKGENIAQHNFQSKQAHDLVLILCGIFLPPLGVFLYEGTITNNFWLDLLLTLFFWLPGIIYAFLVMYGGVSI' A
#
# COMPACT_ATOMS: atom_id res chain seq x y z
N MET A 1 -16.08 -2.84 43.59
CA MET A 1 -14.69 -2.41 43.26
C MET A 1 -14.16 -3.06 41.98
N ASN A 2 -14.51 -4.31 41.63
CA ASN A 2 -14.06 -4.95 40.39
C ASN A 2 -14.79 -4.51 39.12
N ASP A 3 -16.04 -4.05 39.22
CA ASP A 3 -16.88 -3.75 38.05
C ASP A 3 -16.42 -2.48 37.32
N ALA A 4 -15.99 -1.46 38.07
CA ALA A 4 -15.44 -0.21 37.53
C ALA A 4 -14.10 -0.43 36.78
N ASN A 5 -13.22 -1.28 37.32
CA ASN A 5 -11.94 -1.62 36.67
C ASN A 5 -12.13 -2.41 35.37
N LYS A 6 -13.21 -3.19 35.27
CA LYS A 6 -13.59 -3.92 34.05
C LYS A 6 -14.07 -2.98 32.95
N ALA A 7 -14.90 -2.00 33.30
CA ALA A 7 -15.41 -1.00 32.37
C ALA A 7 -14.29 -0.10 31.81
N PHE A 8 -13.41 0.42 32.70
CA PHE A 8 -12.26 1.23 32.30
C PHE A 8 -11.31 0.49 31.34
N LYS A 9 -11.09 -0.80 31.59
CA LYS A 9 -10.26 -1.64 30.71
C LYS A 9 -10.93 -1.91 29.36
N GLY A 10 -12.26 -2.09 29.32
CA GLY A 10 -13.01 -2.28 28.08
C GLY A 10 -12.95 -1.07 27.14
N GLU A 11 -13.10 0.13 27.69
CA GLU A 11 -13.04 1.38 26.92
C GLU A 11 -11.65 1.62 26.30
N ASN A 12 -10.58 1.45 27.09
CA ASN A 12 -9.20 1.60 26.61
C ASN A 12 -8.85 0.58 25.51
N ILE A 13 -9.37 -0.66 25.60
CA ILE A 13 -9.15 -1.70 24.58
C ILE A 13 -9.90 -1.36 23.29
N ALA A 14 -11.12 -0.85 23.38
CA ALA A 14 -11.90 -0.44 22.19
C ALA A 14 -11.20 0.70 21.44
N GLN A 15 -10.68 1.70 22.16
CA GLN A 15 -9.91 2.81 21.58
C GLN A 15 -8.63 2.31 20.88
N HIS A 16 -7.88 1.41 21.50
CA HIS A 16 -6.64 0.86 20.94
C HIS A 16 -6.89 0.03 19.65
N ASN A 17 -7.96 -0.76 19.59
CA ASN A 17 -8.30 -1.54 18.40
C ASN A 17 -8.79 -0.68 17.22
N PHE A 18 -9.40 0.47 17.50
CA PHE A 18 -9.81 1.41 16.45
C PHE A 18 -8.60 2.12 15.82
N GLN A 19 -7.61 2.49 16.63
CA GLN A 19 -6.35 3.07 16.15
C GLN A 19 -5.56 2.09 15.27
N SER A 20 -5.48 0.80 15.66
CA SER A 20 -4.73 -0.20 14.90
C SER A 20 -5.37 -0.55 13.55
N LYS A 21 -6.70 -0.60 13.46
CA LYS A 21 -7.40 -0.78 12.17
C LYS A 21 -7.11 0.37 11.20
N GLN A 22 -7.24 1.61 11.66
CA GLN A 22 -6.99 2.78 10.80
C GLN A 22 -5.54 2.84 10.32
N ALA A 23 -4.56 2.56 11.19
CA ALA A 23 -3.15 2.58 10.81
C ALA A 23 -2.85 1.58 9.68
N HIS A 24 -3.42 0.38 9.74
CA HIS A 24 -3.25 -0.63 8.70
C HIS A 24 -3.86 -0.19 7.36
N ASP A 25 -5.09 0.33 7.38
CA ASP A 25 -5.80 0.75 6.18
C ASP A 25 -5.12 1.95 5.49
N LEU A 26 -4.56 2.88 6.27
CA LEU A 26 -3.78 4.01 5.76
C LEU A 26 -2.47 3.56 5.10
N VAL A 27 -1.77 2.59 5.70
CA VAL A 27 -0.54 2.02 5.12
C VAL A 27 -0.84 1.31 3.81
N LEU A 28 -1.94 0.54 3.74
CA LEU A 28 -2.41 -0.11 2.52
C LEU A 28 -2.69 0.91 1.40
N ILE A 29 -3.40 2.00 1.72
CA ILE A 29 -3.72 3.06 0.76
C ILE A 29 -2.45 3.75 0.24
N LEU A 30 -1.51 4.06 1.14
CA LEU A 30 -0.29 4.79 0.79
C LEU A 30 0.65 3.90 -0.06
N CYS A 31 0.80 2.63 0.33
CA CYS A 31 1.50 1.63 -0.48
C CYS A 31 0.81 1.42 -1.83
N GLY A 32 -0.53 1.37 -1.89
CA GLY A 32 -1.28 1.21 -3.13
C GLY A 32 -1.08 2.36 -4.12
N ILE A 33 -0.87 3.59 -3.65
CA ILE A 33 -0.63 4.76 -4.50
C ILE A 33 0.80 4.82 -5.03
N PHE A 34 1.81 4.56 -4.19
CA PHE A 34 3.22 4.60 -4.61
C PHE A 34 3.69 3.34 -5.33
N LEU A 35 3.15 2.18 -4.95
CA LEU A 35 3.52 0.88 -5.49
C LEU A 35 2.29 -0.03 -5.48
N PRO A 36 1.34 0.15 -6.44
CA PRO A 36 0.09 -0.60 -6.51
C PRO A 36 0.22 -2.11 -6.28
N PRO A 37 1.20 -2.84 -6.89
CA PRO A 37 1.36 -4.27 -6.63
C PRO A 37 1.72 -4.61 -5.17
N LEU A 38 2.39 -3.71 -4.44
CA LEU A 38 2.72 -3.90 -3.03
C LEU A 38 1.49 -3.71 -2.12
N GLY A 39 0.63 -2.74 -2.45
CA GLY A 39 -0.64 -2.52 -1.76
C GLY A 39 -1.60 -3.70 -1.92
N VAL A 40 -1.74 -4.24 -3.13
CA VAL A 40 -2.56 -5.44 -3.40
C VAL A 40 -1.99 -6.68 -2.74
N PHE A 41 -0.66 -6.86 -2.76
CA PHE A 41 -0.02 -7.96 -2.07
C PHE A 41 -0.27 -7.94 -0.56
N LEU A 42 -0.19 -6.76 0.07
CA LEU A 42 -0.44 -6.61 1.51
C LEU A 42 -1.93 -6.75 1.86
N TYR A 43 -2.83 -6.39 0.95
CA TYR A 43 -4.29 -6.54 1.12
C TYR A 43 -4.75 -7.99 0.93
N GLU A 44 -4.35 -8.66 -0.14
CA GLU A 44 -4.77 -10.03 -0.46
C GLU A 44 -3.94 -11.09 0.26
N GLY A 45 -2.74 -10.75 0.75
CA GLY A 45 -1.82 -11.67 1.43
C GLY A 45 -1.32 -12.84 0.58
N THR A 46 -1.72 -12.89 -0.70
CA THR A 46 -1.50 -14.00 -1.62
C THR A 46 -1.24 -13.46 -3.02
N ILE A 47 -0.41 -14.15 -3.79
CA ILE A 47 -0.17 -13.81 -5.20
C ILE A 47 -1.36 -14.30 -6.02
N THR A 48 -2.34 -13.41 -6.23
CA THR A 48 -3.52 -13.65 -7.07
C THR A 48 -3.33 -13.06 -8.46
N ASN A 49 -4.24 -13.36 -9.39
CA ASN A 49 -4.27 -12.72 -10.73
C ASN A 49 -4.31 -11.19 -10.67
N ASN A 50 -4.93 -10.59 -9.65
CA ASN A 50 -4.97 -9.15 -9.47
C ASN A 50 -3.57 -8.57 -9.24
N PHE A 51 -2.75 -9.22 -8.42
CA PHE A 51 -1.34 -8.86 -8.21
C PHE A 51 -0.55 -8.93 -9.52
N TRP A 52 -0.72 -9.99 -10.32
CA TRP A 52 -0.02 -10.13 -11.60
C TRP A 52 -0.44 -9.06 -12.61
N LEU A 53 -1.72 -8.70 -12.64
CA LEU A 53 -2.23 -7.65 -13.52
C LEU A 53 -1.65 -6.28 -13.13
N ASP A 54 -1.69 -5.92 -11.84
CA ASP A 54 -1.13 -4.67 -11.34
C ASP A 54 0.39 -4.61 -11.48
N LEU A 55 1.09 -5.73 -11.28
CA LEU A 55 2.53 -5.84 -11.51
C LEU A 55 2.86 -5.60 -12.98
N LEU A 56 2.14 -6.25 -13.90
CA LEU A 56 2.34 -6.08 -15.33
C LEU A 56 2.03 -4.65 -15.78
N LEU A 57 0.95 -4.06 -15.26
CA LEU A 57 0.56 -2.69 -15.58
C LEU A 57 1.61 -1.68 -15.06
N THR A 58 2.08 -1.87 -13.83
CA THR A 58 3.17 -1.07 -13.26
C THR A 58 4.42 -1.19 -14.12
N LEU A 59 4.78 -2.41 -14.53
CA LEU A 59 5.94 -2.64 -15.39
C LEU A 59 5.75 -2.00 -16.77
N PHE A 60 4.58 -2.12 -17.38
CA PHE A 60 4.31 -1.61 -18.73
C PHE A 60 4.28 -0.09 -18.81
N PHE A 61 4.02 0.62 -17.71
CA PHE A 61 4.15 2.09 -17.68
C PHE A 61 5.51 2.55 -17.14
N TRP A 62 6.10 1.79 -16.21
CA TRP A 62 7.38 2.15 -15.58
C TRP A 62 8.59 1.86 -16.48
N LEU A 63 8.64 0.70 -17.13
CA LEU A 63 9.74 0.34 -18.03
C LEU A 63 9.89 1.31 -19.20
N PRO A 64 8.84 1.65 -19.99
CA PRO A 64 8.99 2.61 -21.07
C PRO A 64 9.29 4.02 -20.56
N GLY A 65 8.79 4.41 -19.37
CA GLY A 65 9.16 5.67 -18.73
C GLY A 65 10.66 5.73 -18.42
N ILE A 66 11.24 4.65 -17.88
CA ILE A 66 12.68 4.53 -17.66
C ILE A 66 13.43 4.58 -18.98
N ILE A 67 13.04 3.78 -19.97
CA ILE A 67 13.71 3.75 -21.28
C ILE A 67 13.71 5.14 -21.91
N TYR A 68 12.57 5.84 -21.87
CA TYR A 68 12.46 7.22 -22.36
C TYR A 68 13.38 8.17 -21.58
N ALA A 69 13.42 8.10 -20.25
CA ALA A 69 14.32 8.93 -19.45
C ALA A 69 15.79 8.70 -19.79
N PHE A 70 16.21 7.45 -19.97
CA PHE A 70 17.56 7.11 -20.42
C PHE A 70 17.84 7.63 -21.84
N LEU A 71 16.87 7.52 -22.76
CA LEU A 71 17.00 7.99 -24.14
C LEU A 71 17.09 9.52 -24.22
N VAL A 72 16.38 10.25 -23.37
CA VAL A 72 16.51 11.71 -23.22
C VAL A 72 17.86 12.08 -22.60
N MET A 73 18.25 11.45 -21.48
CA MET A 73 19.50 11.78 -20.78
C MET A 73 20.76 11.44 -21.58
N TYR A 74 20.80 10.28 -22.23
CA TYR A 74 22.00 9.78 -22.89
C TYR A 74 21.93 9.88 -24.42
N GLY A 75 20.72 9.85 -25.00
CA GLY A 75 20.53 9.90 -26.45
C GLY A 75 20.41 11.31 -27.03
N GLY A 76 20.34 12.36 -26.19
CA GLY A 76 20.22 13.74 -26.64
C GLY A 76 18.89 14.04 -27.34
N VAL A 77 17.88 13.20 -27.13
CA VAL A 77 16.55 13.37 -27.71
C VAL A 77 15.79 14.37 -26.85
N SER A 78 15.59 15.57 -27.39
CA SER A 78 14.69 16.60 -26.85
C SER A 78 13.55 16.76 -27.85
N ILE A 79 12.34 16.33 -27.47
CA ILE A 79 11.11 16.59 -28.24
C ILE A 79 10.58 18.00 -27.99
#